data_AF-A0A350LRR8-F1
#
_entry.id   AF-A0A350LRR8-F1
#
_cell.length_a   1.000
_cell.length_b   1.000
_cell.length_c   1.000
_cell.angle_alpha   90.00
_cell.angle_beta   90.00
_cell.angle_gamma   90.00
#
_symmetry.space_group_name_H-M   'P 1'
#
loop_
_entity.id
_entity.type
_entity.pdbx_description
1 polymer ?
#
loop_
_entity_poly.entity_id
_entity_poly.type
_entity_poly.pdbx_seq_one_letter_code
_entity_poly.pdbx_strand_id
1 'polypeptide(L)'
;MATPGVFARLDRRENDGLPEVLPHWHDGADCARWLAAQRNDLEDPAQALCPEIGAVLEGLRESQDCALARMSGSGATCYGLYPDAMAATRAAARIAAERPDWWVVATRLR
;
A
#
# COMPACT_ATOMS: atom_id res chain seq x y z
N MET A 1 3.68 -16.84 -0.51
CA MET A 1 2.23 -16.89 -0.19
C MET A 1 1.46 -17.27 -1.45
N ALA A 2 0.40 -18.09 -1.35
CA ALA A 2 -0.44 -18.46 -2.49
C ALA A 2 -1.75 -17.64 -2.53
N THR A 3 -2.07 -17.05 -3.68
CA THR A 3 -3.27 -16.21 -3.89
C THR A 3 -4.59 -16.87 -3.46
N PRO A 4 -4.87 -18.16 -3.76
CA PRO A 4 -6.12 -18.79 -3.32
C PRO A 4 -6.33 -18.78 -1.80
N GLY A 5 -5.25 -18.82 -1.02
CA GLY A 5 -5.31 -18.76 0.44
C GLY A 5 -5.86 -17.44 0.95
N VAL A 6 -5.51 -16.32 0.30
CA VAL A 6 -5.98 -14.98 0.67
C VAL A 6 -7.49 -14.87 0.45
N PHE A 7 -7.96 -15.26 -0.74
CA PHE A 7 -9.38 -15.24 -1.09
C PHE A 7 -10.22 -16.20 -0.23
N ALA A 8 -9.65 -17.32 0.22
CA ALA A 8 -10.35 -18.26 1.11
C ALA A 8 -10.64 -17.67 2.50
N ARG A 9 -9.93 -16.61 2.90
CA ARG A 9 -10.07 -15.92 4.18
C ARG A 9 -10.88 -14.61 4.09
N LEU A 10 -11.49 -14.31 2.95
CA LEU A 10 -12.43 -13.20 2.84
C LEU A 10 -13.71 -13.50 3.62
N ASP A 11 -14.01 -12.70 4.64
CA ASP A 11 -15.27 -12.80 5.39
C ASP A 11 -16.49 -12.49 4.51
N ARG A 12 -16.34 -11.53 3.59
CA ARG A 12 -17.38 -11.11 2.64
C ARG A 12 -16.75 -10.94 1.26
N ARG A 13 -17.31 -11.63 0.26
CA ARG A 13 -16.85 -11.57 -1.15
C ARG A 13 -17.49 -10.45 -1.96
N GLU A 14 -18.69 -10.05 -1.57
CA GLU A 14 -19.49 -9.05 -2.28
C GLU A 14 -19.58 -7.78 -1.46
N ASN A 15 -18.77 -6.80 -1.82
CA ASN A 15 -18.66 -5.52 -1.15
C ASN A 15 -19.11 -4.41 -2.08
N ASP A 16 -19.65 -3.32 -1.53
CA ASP A 16 -20.06 -2.17 -2.34
C ASP A 16 -18.88 -1.69 -3.19
N GLY A 17 -19.13 -1.48 -4.48
CA GLY A 17 -18.13 -0.98 -5.41
C GLY A 17 -17.67 0.43 -5.06
N LEU A 18 -16.63 0.88 -5.75
CA LEU A 18 -16.28 2.29 -5.74
C LEU A 18 -17.44 3.14 -6.31
N PRO A 19 -17.54 4.42 -5.92
CA PRO A 19 -18.51 5.33 -6.52
C PRO A 19 -18.42 5.31 -8.05
N GLU A 20 -19.58 5.30 -8.71
CA GLU A 20 -19.64 5.33 -10.19
C GLU A 20 -19.04 6.62 -10.76
N VAL A 21 -19.20 7.72 -10.03
CA VAL A 21 -18.59 9.02 -10.33
C VAL A 21 -17.41 9.23 -9.37
N LEU A 22 -16.19 9.20 -9.92
CA LEU A 22 -15.00 9.52 -9.16
C LEU A 22 -14.87 11.04 -8.97
N PRO A 23 -14.38 11.53 -7.82
CA PRO A 23 -14.11 12.94 -7.63
C PRO A 23 -12.99 13.40 -8.56
N HIS A 24 -13.03 14.68 -8.95
CA HIS A 24 -11.87 15.33 -9.56
C HIS A 24 -10.87 15.69 -8.47
N TRP A 25 -9.64 15.23 -8.61
CA TRP A 25 -8.53 15.58 -7.72
C TRP A 25 -7.72 16.74 -8.31
N HIS A 26 -7.32 17.69 -7.48
CA HIS A 26 -6.47 18.80 -7.95
C HIS A 26 -5.02 18.33 -8.14
N ASP A 27 -4.56 17.42 -7.29
CA ASP A 27 -3.20 16.88 -7.32
C ASP A 27 -3.14 15.42 -6.79
N GLY A 28 -1.92 14.89 -6.72
CA GLY A 28 -1.68 13.54 -6.21
C GLY A 28 -1.97 13.38 -4.72
N ALA A 29 -1.85 14.45 -3.92
CA ALA A 29 -2.13 14.40 -2.49
C ALA A 29 -3.64 14.29 -2.22
N ASP A 30 -4.47 15.02 -2.98
CA ASP A 30 -5.92 14.88 -2.99
C ASP A 30 -6.34 13.45 -3.34
N CYS A 31 -5.73 12.87 -4.37
CA CYS A 31 -5.98 11.49 -4.78
C CYS A 31 -5.57 10.51 -3.68
N ALA A 32 -4.37 10.65 -3.10
CA ALA A 32 -3.89 9.81 -2.01
C ALA A 32 -4.81 9.87 -0.78
N ARG A 33 -5.31 11.06 -0.40
CA ARG A 33 -6.28 11.23 0.69
C ARG A 33 -7.60 10.53 0.40
N TRP A 34 -8.11 10.65 -0.81
CA TRP A 34 -9.34 9.93 -1.20
C TRP A 34 -9.12 8.41 -1.19
N LEU A 35 -8.00 7.93 -1.72
CA LEU A 35 -7.60 6.52 -1.71
C LEU A 35 -7.44 5.97 -0.29
N ALA A 36 -6.95 6.77 0.66
CA ALA A 36 -6.81 6.37 2.06
C ALA A 36 -8.15 6.03 2.73
N ALA A 37 -9.25 6.63 2.25
CA ALA A 37 -10.60 6.31 2.71
C ALA A 37 -11.22 5.08 2.02
N GLN A 38 -10.58 4.57 0.97
CA GLN A 38 -11.05 3.38 0.26
C GLN A 38 -10.53 2.10 0.92
N ARG A 39 -11.31 1.02 0.75
CA ARG A 39 -10.98 -0.30 1.30
C ARG A 39 -9.94 -1.03 0.45
N ASN A 40 -9.24 -1.94 1.12
CA ASN A 40 -8.47 -3.01 0.49
C ASN A 40 -8.86 -4.33 1.17
N ASP A 41 -9.94 -4.95 0.71
CA ASP A 41 -10.55 -6.11 1.38
C ASP A 41 -9.60 -7.33 1.48
N LEU A 42 -8.53 -7.36 0.69
CA LEU A 42 -7.54 -8.44 0.70
C LEU A 42 -6.38 -8.16 1.68
N GLU A 43 -6.22 -6.93 2.19
CA GLU A 43 -5.10 -6.56 3.06
C GLU A 43 -5.13 -7.34 4.38
N ASP A 44 -6.26 -7.33 5.09
CA ASP A 44 -6.39 -8.03 6.38
C ASP A 44 -6.25 -9.57 6.22
N PRO A 45 -6.92 -10.23 5.25
CA PRO A 45 -6.70 -11.66 4.99
C PRO A 45 -5.25 -12.00 4.63
N ALA A 46 -4.57 -11.14 3.87
CA ALA A 46 -3.18 -11.34 3.49
C ALA A 46 -2.24 -11.16 4.69
N GLN A 47 -2.44 -10.15 5.53
CA GLN A 47 -1.68 -9.96 6.77
C GLN A 47 -1.87 -11.14 7.74
N ALA A 48 -3.08 -11.68 7.85
CA ALA A 48 -3.34 -12.87 8.67
C ALA A 48 -2.58 -14.12 8.16
N LEU A 49 -2.20 -14.16 6.87
CA LEU A 49 -1.39 -15.25 6.28
C LEU A 49 0.11 -14.97 6.35
N CYS A 50 0.52 -13.71 6.25
CA CYS A 50 1.90 -13.25 6.20
C CYS A 50 2.00 -11.94 6.98
N PRO A 51 2.28 -12.01 8.29
CA PRO A 51 2.40 -10.83 9.14
C PRO A 51 3.46 -9.83 8.66
N GLU A 52 4.44 -10.27 7.88
CA GLU A 52 5.46 -9.44 7.25
C GLU A 52 4.87 -8.34 6.36
N ILE A 53 3.68 -8.54 5.77
CA ILE A 53 2.95 -7.50 5.05
C ILE A 53 2.64 -6.31 5.97
N GLY A 54 2.19 -6.58 7.20
CA GLY A 54 1.93 -5.55 8.19
C GLY A 54 3.19 -4.76 8.55
N ALA A 55 4.30 -5.46 8.75
CA ALA A 55 5.60 -4.82 9.01
C ALA A 55 6.04 -3.92 7.85
N VAL A 56 5.91 -4.37 6.60
CA VAL A 56 6.27 -3.55 5.43
C VAL A 56 5.38 -2.31 5.31
N LEU A 57 4.07 -2.45 5.55
CA LEU A 57 3.14 -1.33 5.53
C LEU A 57 3.45 -0.32 6.64
N GLU A 58 3.83 -0.77 7.83
CA GLU A 58 4.27 0.09 8.93
C GLU A 58 5.56 0.83 8.58
N GLY A 59 6.58 0.13 8.07
CA GLY A 59 7.84 0.75 7.64
C GLY A 59 7.64 1.81 6.54
N LEU A 60 6.65 1.62 5.65
CA LEU A 60 6.24 2.66 4.71
C LEU A 60 5.54 3.84 5.41
N ARG A 61 4.54 3.59 6.26
CA ARG A 61 3.77 4.63 6.98
C ARG A 61 4.63 5.50 7.88
N GLU A 62 5.64 4.91 8.52
CA GLU A 62 6.58 5.62 9.39
C GLU A 62 7.64 6.42 8.62
N SER A 63 7.76 6.20 7.31
CA SER A 63 8.72 6.93 6.50
C SER A 63 8.24 8.36 6.24
N GLN A 64 9.21 9.27 6.13
CA GLN A 64 8.93 10.67 5.90
C GLN A 64 8.13 10.88 4.60
N ASP A 65 7.14 11.77 4.65
CA ASP A 65 6.31 12.19 3.52
C ASP A 65 5.46 11.08 2.89
N CYS A 66 5.26 9.95 3.57
CA CYS A 66 4.34 8.90 3.11
C CYS A 66 2.89 9.41 3.16
N ALA A 67 2.27 9.59 1.99
CA ALA A 67 0.88 10.02 1.87
C ALA A 67 -0.11 8.85 1.97
N LEU A 68 0.30 7.66 1.54
CA LEU A 68 -0.49 6.43 1.56
C LEU A 68 0.44 5.23 1.54
N ALA A 69 0.15 4.20 2.33
CA ALA A 69 0.78 2.88 2.21
C ALA A 69 -0.31 1.80 2.10
N ARG A 70 -0.19 0.94 1.08
CA ARG A 70 -1.17 -0.10 0.75
C ARG A 70 -0.52 -1.34 0.16
N MET A 71 -1.20 -2.46 0.32
CA MET A 71 -0.90 -3.68 -0.43
C MET A 71 -1.46 -3.60 -1.86
N SER A 72 -0.74 -4.13 -2.85
CA SER A 72 -1.19 -4.24 -4.23
C SER A 72 -1.80 -5.63 -4.51
N GLY A 73 -3.03 -5.66 -5.03
CA GLY A 73 -3.71 -6.90 -5.41
C GLY A 73 -3.94 -7.83 -4.22
N SER A 74 -3.57 -9.11 -4.35
CA SER A 74 -3.61 -10.10 -3.25
C SER A 74 -2.32 -10.18 -2.43
N GLY A 75 -1.39 -9.24 -2.65
CA GLY A 75 -0.09 -9.23 -1.98
C GLY A 75 0.93 -10.21 -2.59
N ALA A 76 2.13 -10.31 -2.02
CA ALA A 76 2.60 -9.61 -0.81
C ALA A 76 3.22 -8.22 -1.09
N THR A 77 3.25 -7.77 -2.35
CA THR A 77 3.83 -6.48 -2.72
C THR A 77 3.06 -5.33 -2.07
N CYS A 78 3.78 -4.48 -1.34
CA CYS A 78 3.28 -3.25 -0.75
C CYS A 78 3.93 -2.04 -1.41
N TYR A 79 3.24 -0.91 -1.39
CA TYR A 79 3.75 0.34 -1.96
C TYR A 79 3.38 1.54 -1.10
N GLY A 80 4.19 2.59 -1.20
CA GLY A 80 3.92 3.90 -0.61
C GLY A 80 3.79 4.97 -1.71
N LEU A 81 2.86 5.91 -1.53
CA LEU A 81 2.76 7.12 -2.35
C LEU A 81 3.47 8.28 -1.63
N TYR A 82 4.25 9.04 -2.39
CA TYR A 82 5.05 10.15 -1.92
C TYR A 82 4.84 11.36 -2.84
N PRO A 83 5.02 12.60 -2.35
CA PRO A 83 4.78 13.81 -3.14
C PRO A 83 5.68 13.91 -4.36
N ASP A 84 6.90 13.39 -4.29
CA ASP A 84 7.86 13.42 -5.39
C ASP A 84 8.87 12.26 -5.32
N ALA A 85 9.70 12.18 -6.37
CA ALA A 85 10.71 11.14 -6.50
C ALA A 85 11.82 11.23 -5.45
N MET A 86 12.13 12.43 -4.96
CA MET A 86 13.17 12.64 -3.94
C MET A 86 12.69 12.11 -2.59
N ALA A 87 11.43 12.39 -2.22
CA ALA A 87 10.77 11.82 -1.04
C ALA A 87 10.72 10.29 -1.11
N ALA A 88 10.29 9.72 -2.24
CA ALA A 88 10.29 8.26 -2.42
C ALA A 88 11.71 7.66 -2.30
N THR A 89 12.73 8.34 -2.81
CA THR A 89 14.13 7.90 -2.70
C THR A 89 14.62 7.93 -1.26
N ARG A 90 14.31 8.99 -0.49
CA ARG A 90 14.64 9.07 0.94
C ARG A 90 13.97 7.94 1.73
N ALA A 91 12.70 7.69 1.47
CA ALA A 91 11.96 6.61 2.12
C ALA A 91 12.58 5.24 1.82
N ALA A 92 12.90 4.95 0.56
CA ALA A 92 13.56 3.71 0.17
C ALA A 92 14.94 3.54 0.85
N ALA A 93 15.75 4.60 0.89
CA ALA A 93 17.06 4.57 1.54
C ALA A 93 16.94 4.33 3.07
N ARG A 94 16.00 4.99 3.74
CA ARG A 94 15.71 4.79 5.17
C ARG A 94 15.31 3.34 5.45
N ILE A 95 14.32 2.84 4.72
CA ILE A 95 13.79 1.48 4.90
C ILE A 95 14.89 0.45 4.66
N ALA A 96 15.71 0.61 3.61
CA ALA A 96 16.82 -0.30 3.33
C ALA A 96 17.89 -0.28 4.43
N ALA A 97 18.12 0.86 5.08
CA ALA A 97 19.07 0.97 6.19
C ALA A 97 18.54 0.31 7.47
N GLU A 98 17.25 0.46 7.77
CA GLU A 98 16.60 -0.13 8.96
C GLU A 98 16.34 -1.63 8.78
N ARG A 99 16.04 -2.06 7.55
CA ARG A 99 15.68 -3.44 7.18
C ARG A 99 16.52 -3.91 5.99
N PRO A 100 17.80 -4.24 6.20
CA PRO A 100 18.71 -4.63 5.11
C PRO A 100 18.32 -5.96 4.44
N ASP A 101 17.45 -6.75 5.06
CA ASP A 101 16.85 -7.97 4.53
C ASP A 101 15.70 -7.70 3.53
N TRP A 102 15.21 -6.47 3.45
CA TRP A 102 14.09 -6.11 2.58
C TRP A 102 14.54 -5.60 1.22
N TRP A 103 13.77 -5.96 0.19
CA TRP A 103 13.89 -5.33 -1.12
C TRP A 103 12.97 -4.12 -1.20
N VAL A 104 13.54 -2.95 -1.49
CA VAL A 104 12.82 -1.69 -1.63
C VAL A 104 13.39 -0.89 -2.79
N VAL A 105 12.51 -0.34 -3.63
CA VAL A 105 12.90 0.44 -4.81
C VAL A 105 11.99 1.66 -4.95
N ALA A 106 12.59 2.85 -5.06
CA ALA A 106 11.87 4.06 -5.40
C ALA A 106 11.55 4.08 -6.90
N THR A 107 10.31 4.40 -7.26
CA THR A 107 9.84 4.48 -8.66
C THR A 107 8.96 5.71 -8.88
N ARG A 108 8.59 5.96 -10.14
CA ARG A 108 7.72 7.08 -10.55
C ARG A 108 6.51 6.54 -11.32
N LEU A 109 5.34 7.12 -11.05
CA LEU A 109 4.16 6.94 -11.89
C LEU A 109 4.40 7.63 -13.23
N ARG A 110 3.91 7.03 -14.32
CA ARG A 110 4.00 7.57 -15.68
C ARG A 110 2.71 8.26 -16.08
#